data_AF-A0A934U0E7-F1
#
_entry.id   AF-A0A934U0E7-F1
#
_cell.length_a   1.000
_cell.length_b   1.000
_cell.length_c   1.000
_cell.angle_alpha   90.00
_cell.angle_beta   90.00
_cell.angle_gamma   90.00
#
_symmetry.space_group_name_H-M   'P 1'
#
loop_
_entity.id
_entity.type
_entity.pdbx_description
1 polymer ?
#
loop_
_entity_poly.entity_id
_entity_poly.type
_entity_poly.pdbx_seq_one_letter_code
_entity_poly.pdbx_strand_id
1 'polypeptide(L)'
;MKKWLLLILTAALIFSLCACSKDHIEIDPEPTAVNTAALRGEFDAACAYVESAADVSKMEATLQDDENGLFRHWNGFSEEYDEIGLDFKLEDNVFTLGTTTVSELTALGYKPDTDIETLEPNTVQGFSITKGDKFCNLAVDNSTDQPQKFSDMLIVQFNGTSPENGCLPFTYSGITCGSTLKEVLDALGTPKLNITVLTDTAGTEIGLNYLNATTKDDLDTLEIYLRYDKDKDTALVTSIILNRVVGGV
;
A
#
# COMPACT_ATOMS: atom_id res chain seq x y z
N MET A 1 17.00 -29.88 -4.03
CA MET A 1 17.02 -28.48 -4.51
C MET A 1 15.62 -27.90 -4.32
N LYS A 2 15.35 -27.46 -3.10
CA LYS A 2 14.10 -26.84 -2.61
C LYS A 2 14.57 -26.03 -1.39
N LYS A 3 14.30 -24.72 -1.35
CA LYS A 3 14.52 -23.74 -0.25
C LYS A 3 15.06 -22.41 -0.81
N TRP A 4 14.29 -21.70 -1.62
CA TRP A 4 14.44 -20.25 -1.87
C TRP A 4 13.10 -19.74 -2.40
N LEU A 5 12.10 -19.75 -1.52
CA LEU A 5 10.83 -19.05 -1.70
C LEU A 5 10.30 -18.78 -0.28
N LEU A 6 11.06 -18.01 0.48
CA LEU A 6 10.69 -17.55 1.81
C LEU A 6 11.42 -16.23 2.02
N LEU A 7 10.65 -15.19 2.38
CA LEU A 7 11.03 -13.77 2.52
C LEU A 7 11.12 -12.98 1.21
N ILE A 8 9.96 -12.58 0.68
CA ILE A 8 9.75 -11.18 0.26
C ILE A 8 8.48 -10.73 0.99
N LEU A 9 8.65 -10.36 2.25
CA LEU A 9 7.70 -9.60 3.04
C LEU A 9 8.55 -8.47 3.61
N THR A 10 8.93 -7.57 2.72
CA THR A 10 9.77 -6.43 3.08
C THR A 10 8.81 -5.32 3.49
N ALA A 11 8.78 -5.07 4.79
CA ALA A 11 8.32 -3.80 5.34
C ALA A 11 8.94 -2.65 4.53
N ALA A 12 8.09 -1.89 3.83
CA ALA A 12 8.47 -0.64 3.19
C ALA A 12 7.45 0.43 3.58
N LEU A 13 7.34 0.66 4.88
CA LEU A 13 6.85 1.91 5.43
C LEU A 13 8.03 2.63 6.07
N ILE A 14 8.27 3.85 5.56
CA ILE A 14 8.99 4.97 6.18
C ILE A 14 10.52 4.92 6.11
N PHE A 15 11.09 5.71 5.19
CA PHE A 15 12.16 6.67 5.50
C PHE A 15 12.22 7.75 4.41
N SER A 16 11.59 8.90 4.66
CA SER A 16 12.03 10.18 4.07
C SER A 16 11.93 11.26 5.14
N LEU A 17 12.98 11.33 5.96
CA LEU A 17 13.32 12.52 6.74
C LEU A 17 14.84 12.71 6.60
N CYS A 18 15.23 13.69 5.79
CA CYS A 18 16.53 14.36 5.88
C CYS A 18 16.21 15.86 5.95
N ALA A 19 16.10 16.44 7.15
CA ALA A 19 17.18 16.93 8.01
C ALA A 19 17.60 18.38 7.68
N CYS A 20 17.26 19.32 8.57
CA CYS A 20 18.17 20.36 9.09
C CYS A 20 17.49 21.24 10.16
N SER A 21 17.70 20.93 11.44
CA SER A 21 18.19 21.94 12.39
C SER A 21 18.84 21.22 13.57
N LYS A 22 20.17 21.35 13.67
CA LYS A 22 20.91 21.04 14.90
C LYS A 22 20.43 22.00 15.99
N ASP A 23 20.28 21.48 17.19
CA ASP A 23 20.03 22.18 18.47
C ASP A 23 18.62 21.98 19.07
N HIS A 24 18.22 20.73 19.31
CA HIS A 24 17.47 20.30 20.51
C HIS A 24 17.57 18.77 20.59
N ILE A 25 18.29 18.25 21.59
CA ILE A 25 18.15 16.83 21.98
C ILE A 25 16.96 16.80 22.91
N GLU A 26 15.77 16.69 22.34
CA GLU A 26 14.60 16.25 23.08
C GLU A 26 14.81 14.75 23.36
N ILE A 27 14.94 14.38 24.63
CA ILE A 27 14.96 12.97 25.02
C ILE A 27 13.55 12.47 24.75
N ASP A 28 13.37 11.80 23.62
CA ASP A 28 12.13 11.12 23.29
C ASP A 28 11.82 10.16 24.45
N PRO A 29 10.68 10.29 25.15
CA PRO A 29 10.35 9.37 26.23
C PRO A 29 10.37 7.95 25.69
N GLU A 30 10.90 7.01 26.48
CA GLU A 30 10.88 5.59 26.07
C GLU A 30 9.47 5.20 25.63
N PRO A 31 9.32 4.52 24.48
CA PRO A 31 8.01 4.13 23.97
C PRO A 31 7.30 3.35 25.05
N THR A 32 6.17 3.90 25.51
CA THR A 32 5.39 3.26 26.56
C THR A 32 4.79 2.00 25.95
N ALA A 33 5.15 0.83 26.49
CA ALA A 33 4.65 -0.45 26.00
C ALA A 33 3.12 -0.42 25.85
N VAL A 34 2.63 -0.84 24.68
CA VAL A 34 1.20 -0.85 24.39
C VAL A 34 0.48 -1.79 25.37
N ASN A 35 -0.57 -1.27 26.03
CA ASN A 35 -1.42 -2.10 26.87
C ASN A 35 -2.38 -2.91 26.00
N THR A 36 -1.92 -4.05 25.47
CA THR A 36 -2.69 -4.88 24.52
C THR A 36 -3.98 -5.42 25.12
N ALA A 37 -4.08 -5.54 26.45
CA ALA A 37 -5.34 -5.90 27.12
C ALA A 37 -6.45 -4.85 26.93
N ALA A 38 -6.08 -3.56 26.84
CA ALA A 38 -7.04 -2.48 26.56
C ALA A 38 -7.53 -2.50 25.10
N LEU A 39 -6.72 -3.03 24.18
CA LEU A 39 -7.01 -3.08 22.75
C LEU A 39 -7.84 -4.31 22.34
N ARG A 40 -7.79 -5.39 23.12
CA ARG A 40 -8.37 -6.70 22.78
C ARG A 40 -9.83 -6.61 22.33
N GLY A 41 -10.65 -5.82 23.01
CA GLY A 41 -12.07 -5.71 22.68
C GLY A 41 -12.36 -5.03 21.33
N GLU A 42 -11.45 -4.21 20.81
CA GLU A 42 -11.57 -3.63 19.46
C GLU A 42 -11.01 -4.59 18.42
N PHE A 43 -9.85 -5.16 18.69
CA PHE A 43 -9.21 -6.20 17.88
C PHE A 43 -10.13 -7.40 17.59
N ASP A 44 -10.78 -7.95 18.62
CA ASP A 44 -11.69 -9.09 18.47
C ASP A 44 -12.91 -8.72 17.60
N ALA A 45 -13.42 -7.50 17.72
CA ALA A 45 -14.53 -7.01 16.92
C ALA A 45 -14.14 -6.86 15.44
N ALA A 46 -12.97 -6.27 15.17
CA ALA A 46 -12.45 -6.15 13.81
C ALA A 46 -12.16 -7.52 13.18
N CYS A 47 -11.65 -8.48 13.95
CA CYS A 47 -11.47 -9.85 13.48
C CYS A 47 -12.80 -10.50 13.10
N ALA A 48 -13.83 -10.39 13.94
CA ALA A 48 -15.15 -10.91 13.64
C ALA A 48 -15.78 -10.23 12.41
N TYR A 49 -15.58 -8.93 12.25
CA TYR A 49 -16.01 -8.18 11.08
C TYR A 49 -15.38 -8.74 9.80
N VAL A 50 -14.06 -8.95 9.77
CA VAL A 50 -13.35 -9.57 8.64
C VAL A 50 -13.87 -10.98 8.35
N GLU A 51 -14.00 -11.83 9.37
CA GLU A 51 -14.49 -13.21 9.22
C GLU A 51 -15.94 -13.30 8.73
N SER A 52 -16.75 -12.27 8.98
CA SER A 52 -18.12 -12.18 8.48
C SER A 52 -18.20 -11.73 7.03
N ALA A 53 -17.18 -11.00 6.54
CA ALA A 53 -17.17 -10.36 5.23
C ALA A 53 -16.37 -11.13 4.18
N ALA A 54 -15.27 -11.79 4.58
CA ALA A 54 -14.34 -12.48 3.70
C ALA A 54 -14.36 -14.00 3.89
N ASP A 55 -14.21 -14.76 2.80
CA ASP A 55 -14.04 -16.22 2.88
C ASP A 55 -12.61 -16.57 3.29
N VAL A 56 -12.34 -16.52 4.60
CA VAL A 56 -11.04 -16.87 5.18
C VAL A 56 -10.94 -18.35 5.57
N SER A 57 -11.91 -19.19 5.20
CA SER A 57 -12.00 -20.56 5.71
C SER A 57 -10.85 -21.48 5.25
N LYS A 58 -10.13 -21.07 4.21
CA LYS A 58 -8.98 -21.79 3.63
C LYS A 58 -7.64 -21.15 3.98
N MET A 59 -7.64 -20.08 4.76
CA MET A 59 -6.43 -19.36 5.17
C MET A 59 -5.94 -19.86 6.53
N GLU A 60 -4.63 -19.86 6.75
CA GLU A 60 -4.07 -20.11 8.08
C GLU A 60 -4.06 -18.81 8.86
N ALA A 61 -4.72 -18.83 10.01
CA ALA A 61 -4.74 -17.70 10.92
C ALA A 61 -3.56 -17.78 11.89
N THR A 62 -2.71 -16.75 11.91
CA THR A 62 -1.70 -16.54 12.93
C THR A 62 -2.07 -15.34 13.79
N LEU A 63 -1.82 -15.46 15.10
CA LEU A 63 -2.03 -14.41 16.08
C LEU A 63 -0.68 -13.98 16.64
N GLN A 64 -0.44 -12.68 16.69
CA GLN A 64 0.75 -12.08 17.26
C GLN A 64 0.35 -10.94 18.20
N ASP A 65 1.00 -10.90 19.35
CA ASP A 65 0.80 -9.91 20.42
C ASP A 65 2.21 -9.48 20.84
N ASP A 66 2.55 -8.23 20.54
CA ASP A 66 3.86 -7.68 20.85
C ASP A 66 3.78 -6.21 21.28
N GLU A 67 4.94 -5.60 21.50
CA GLU A 67 5.05 -4.22 21.98
C GLU A 67 4.41 -3.18 21.05
N ASN A 68 4.13 -3.54 19.79
CA ASN A 68 3.53 -2.68 18.79
C ASN A 68 2.00 -2.86 18.67
N GLY A 69 1.42 -3.91 19.25
CA GLY A 69 -0.04 -4.09 19.26
C GLY A 69 -0.51 -5.54 19.09
N LEU A 70 -1.75 -5.67 18.64
CA LEU A 70 -2.41 -6.94 18.38
C LEU A 70 -2.56 -7.17 16.88
N PHE A 71 -2.09 -8.32 16.41
CA PHE A 71 -2.09 -8.70 15.01
C PHE A 71 -2.82 -10.02 14.80
N ARG A 72 -3.63 -10.06 13.74
CA ARG A 72 -4.10 -11.30 13.15
C ARG A 72 -3.82 -11.30 11.67
N HIS A 73 -3.17 -12.35 11.18
CA HIS A 73 -2.96 -12.56 9.76
C HIS A 73 -3.73 -13.80 9.33
N TRP A 74 -4.55 -13.67 8.29
CA TRP A 74 -5.08 -14.80 7.53
C TRP A 74 -4.21 -14.93 6.29
N ASN A 75 -3.33 -15.93 6.27
CA ASN A 75 -2.40 -16.17 5.18
C ASN A 75 -2.98 -17.22 4.23
N GLY A 76 -3.04 -16.89 2.94
CA GLY A 76 -3.41 -17.86 1.91
C GLY A 76 -2.20 -18.67 1.44
N PHE A 77 -2.47 -19.90 0.99
CA PHE A 77 -1.46 -20.84 0.45
C PHE A 77 -1.69 -21.14 -1.02
N SER A 78 -2.19 -20.15 -1.75
CA SER A 78 -2.61 -20.35 -3.13
C SER A 78 -1.39 -20.40 -4.06
N GLU A 79 -1.30 -21.45 -4.89
CA GLU A 79 -0.45 -21.45 -6.09
C GLU A 79 -1.07 -20.60 -7.22
N GLU A 80 -2.33 -20.18 -7.05
CA GLU A 80 -3.02 -19.27 -7.96
C GLU A 80 -2.81 -17.83 -7.51
N TYR A 81 -2.56 -16.96 -8.47
CA TYR A 81 -2.44 -15.52 -8.26
C TYR A 81 -3.80 -14.82 -8.36
N ASP A 82 -3.87 -13.61 -7.82
CA ASP A 82 -4.99 -12.70 -8.00
C ASP A 82 -4.92 -12.08 -9.40
N GLU A 83 -6.06 -11.84 -10.04
CA GLU A 83 -6.10 -11.07 -11.28
C GLU A 83 -6.28 -9.58 -10.96
N ILE A 84 -5.19 -8.91 -10.56
CA ILE A 84 -5.21 -7.45 -10.35
C ILE A 84 -4.81 -6.73 -11.64
N GLY A 85 -5.59 -5.70 -11.99
CA GLY A 85 -5.24 -4.76 -13.05
C GLY A 85 -4.23 -3.72 -12.57
N LEU A 86 -3.43 -3.18 -13.47
CA LEU A 86 -2.47 -2.10 -13.20
C LEU A 86 -3.03 -0.70 -13.54
N ASP A 87 -4.30 -0.66 -13.93
CA ASP A 87 -4.99 0.56 -14.31
C ASP A 87 -5.55 1.28 -13.09
N PHE A 88 -5.23 2.56 -12.95
CA PHE A 88 -5.79 3.44 -11.94
C PHE A 88 -6.29 4.73 -12.57
N LYS A 89 -7.33 5.30 -11.98
CA LYS A 89 -7.99 6.50 -12.52
C LYS A 89 -7.69 7.71 -11.65
N LEU A 90 -6.98 8.69 -12.19
CA LEU A 90 -6.90 10.03 -11.61
C LEU A 90 -7.81 10.97 -12.40
N GLU A 91 -8.79 11.55 -11.72
CA GLU A 91 -9.84 12.37 -12.37
C GLU A 91 -10.56 11.57 -13.45
N ASP A 92 -10.61 12.05 -14.69
CA ASP A 92 -11.24 11.36 -15.82
C ASP A 92 -10.24 10.55 -16.66
N ASN A 93 -8.97 10.49 -16.26
CA ASN A 93 -7.90 9.84 -17.02
C ASN A 93 -7.53 8.50 -16.40
N VAL A 94 -7.34 7.49 -17.25
CA VAL A 94 -6.86 6.17 -16.85
C VAL A 94 -5.36 6.11 -17.14
N PHE A 95 -4.61 5.64 -16.16
CA PHE A 95 -3.17 5.43 -16.22
C PHE A 95 -2.85 3.98 -15.91
N THR A 96 -1.74 3.48 -16.42
CA THR A 96 -1.33 2.08 -16.28
C THR A 96 0.10 2.02 -15.78
N LEU A 97 0.33 1.34 -14.65
CA LEU A 97 1.69 1.13 -14.14
C LEU A 97 2.56 0.34 -15.12
N GLY A 98 3.82 0.76 -15.26
CA GLY A 98 4.77 0.22 -16.23
C GLY A 98 4.53 0.67 -17.67
N THR A 99 3.56 1.55 -17.92
CA THR A 99 3.27 2.10 -19.26
C THR A 99 3.19 3.61 -19.26
N THR A 100 2.54 4.20 -18.26
CA THR A 100 2.44 5.65 -18.11
C THR A 100 3.77 6.25 -17.71
N THR A 101 4.15 7.34 -18.37
CA THR A 101 5.34 8.14 -18.08
C THR A 101 5.04 9.34 -17.18
N VAL A 102 6.09 9.90 -16.56
CA VAL A 102 5.97 11.18 -15.84
C VAL A 102 5.50 12.30 -16.77
N SER A 103 5.98 12.33 -18.01
CA SER A 103 5.61 13.38 -18.98
C SER A 103 4.11 13.42 -19.26
N GLU A 104 3.45 12.27 -19.36
CA GLU A 104 2.00 12.18 -19.55
C GLU A 104 1.22 12.79 -18.37
N LEU A 105 1.68 12.59 -17.13
CA LEU A 105 1.09 13.25 -15.97
C LEU A 105 1.29 14.77 -16.04
N THR A 106 2.50 15.23 -16.38
CA THR A 106 2.78 16.67 -16.48
C THR A 106 1.98 17.37 -17.58
N ALA A 107 1.74 16.69 -18.70
CA ALA A 107 0.91 17.18 -19.80
C ALA A 107 -0.55 17.42 -19.36
N LEU A 108 -1.01 16.70 -18.33
CA LEU A 108 -2.34 16.86 -17.71
C LEU A 108 -2.35 17.85 -16.54
N GLY A 109 -1.23 18.55 -16.30
CA GLY A 109 -1.12 19.61 -15.30
C GLY A 109 -0.72 19.15 -13.90
N TYR A 110 -0.35 17.88 -13.72
CA TYR A 110 0.26 17.43 -12.47
C TYR A 110 1.69 17.96 -12.35
N LYS A 111 2.09 18.33 -11.13
CA LYS A 111 3.41 18.88 -10.83
C LYS A 111 4.17 17.91 -9.91
N PRO A 112 5.25 17.29 -10.40
CA PRO A 112 6.16 16.54 -9.55
C PRO A 112 6.80 17.48 -8.52
N ASP A 113 6.87 17.04 -7.28
CA ASP A 113 7.59 17.70 -6.19
C ASP A 113 9.02 17.14 -6.11
N THR A 114 9.79 17.41 -7.16
CA THR A 114 11.17 16.96 -7.28
C THR A 114 11.91 17.78 -8.34
N ASP A 115 13.20 18.01 -8.11
CA ASP A 115 14.11 18.68 -9.05
C ASP A 115 14.94 17.66 -9.87
N ILE A 116 14.58 16.37 -9.82
CA ILE A 116 15.31 15.31 -10.53
C ILE A 116 15.07 15.46 -12.04
N GLU A 117 16.14 15.73 -12.78
CA GLU A 117 16.11 15.77 -14.25
C GLU A 117 16.46 14.41 -14.89
N THR A 118 17.35 13.66 -14.25
CA THR A 118 17.88 12.37 -14.73
C THR A 118 17.96 11.39 -13.58
N LEU A 119 17.58 10.15 -13.82
CA LEU A 119 17.65 9.05 -12.88
C LEU A 119 18.76 8.08 -13.27
N GLU A 120 19.61 7.73 -12.31
CA GLU A 120 20.78 6.85 -12.54
C GLU A 120 20.35 5.38 -12.76
N PRO A 121 21.18 4.57 -13.44
CA PRO A 121 20.96 3.14 -13.61
C PRO A 121 20.67 2.38 -12.30
N ASN A 122 19.77 1.41 -12.36
CA ASN A 122 19.39 0.52 -11.27
C ASN A 122 18.92 1.26 -10.01
N THR A 123 18.16 2.35 -10.19
CA THR A 123 17.60 3.12 -9.09
C THR A 123 16.08 3.22 -9.17
N VAL A 124 15.44 3.11 -8.01
CA VAL A 124 14.03 3.40 -7.81
C VAL A 124 13.92 4.73 -7.07
N GLN A 125 13.08 5.62 -7.56
CA GLN A 125 12.88 6.93 -6.97
C GLN A 125 11.40 7.17 -6.67
N GLY A 126 11.08 7.36 -5.39
CA GLY A 126 9.79 7.87 -4.96
C GLY A 126 9.69 9.39 -5.13
N PHE A 127 8.54 9.89 -5.53
CA PHE A 127 8.26 11.33 -5.63
C PHE A 127 6.77 11.60 -5.45
N SER A 128 6.43 12.83 -5.14
CA SER A 128 5.04 13.25 -5.01
C SER A 128 4.59 14.00 -6.26
N ILE A 129 3.30 13.92 -6.59
CA ILE A 129 2.66 14.79 -7.59
C ILE A 129 1.52 15.57 -6.96
N THR A 130 1.38 16.82 -7.39
CA THR A 130 0.27 17.69 -6.96
C THR A 130 -0.51 18.24 -8.14
N LYS A 131 -1.82 18.39 -7.96
CA LYS A 131 -2.69 19.13 -8.89
C LYS A 131 -3.84 19.75 -8.11
N GLY A 132 -3.75 21.06 -7.86
CA GLY A 132 -4.67 21.74 -6.94
C GLY A 132 -4.45 21.24 -5.51
N ASP A 133 -5.50 20.71 -4.89
CA ASP A 133 -5.51 20.11 -3.56
C ASP A 133 -5.20 18.59 -3.57
N LYS A 134 -5.08 17.98 -4.76
CA LYS A 134 -4.78 16.56 -4.90
C LYS A 134 -3.30 16.29 -4.75
N PHE A 135 -2.98 15.23 -4.04
CA PHE A 135 -1.63 14.77 -3.75
C PHE A 135 -1.55 13.25 -3.89
N CYS A 136 -0.55 12.74 -4.61
CA CYS A 136 -0.26 11.30 -4.72
C CYS A 136 1.24 11.07 -4.56
N ASN A 137 1.63 9.95 -3.96
CA ASN A 137 3.00 9.46 -4.00
C ASN A 137 3.13 8.44 -5.15
N LEU A 138 4.21 8.53 -5.91
CA LEU A 138 4.52 7.66 -7.03
C LEU A 138 5.95 7.16 -6.88
N ALA A 139 6.31 6.09 -7.60
CA ALA A 139 7.71 5.79 -7.85
C ALA A 139 7.94 5.47 -9.33
N VAL A 140 9.16 5.76 -9.77
CA VAL A 140 9.71 5.39 -11.08
C VAL A 140 10.92 4.48 -10.86
N ASP A 141 11.21 3.62 -11.83
CA ASP A 141 12.35 2.71 -11.81
C ASP A 141 13.16 2.83 -13.09
N ASN A 142 14.46 3.13 -12.96
CA ASN A 142 15.42 2.99 -14.04
C ASN A 142 16.15 1.65 -13.92
N SER A 143 15.51 0.59 -14.38
CA SER A 143 16.10 -0.76 -14.41
C SER A 143 17.09 -0.97 -15.56
N THR A 144 17.53 0.10 -16.24
CA THR A 144 18.47 0.02 -17.37
C THR A 144 19.90 0.27 -16.94
N ASP A 145 20.85 0.04 -17.85
CA ASP A 145 22.29 0.26 -17.63
C ASP A 145 22.73 1.71 -17.95
N GLN A 146 21.81 2.59 -18.37
CA GLN A 146 22.09 3.97 -18.74
C GLN A 146 21.22 4.96 -17.94
N PRO A 147 21.72 6.18 -17.66
CA PRO A 147 20.89 7.22 -17.10
C PRO A 147 19.71 7.55 -18.01
N GLN A 148 18.54 7.80 -17.44
CA GLN A 148 17.31 8.15 -18.16
C GLN A 148 16.75 9.47 -17.68
N LYS A 149 16.11 10.22 -18.58
CA LYS A 149 15.43 11.47 -18.20
C LYS A 149 14.24 11.15 -17.33
N PHE A 150 14.10 11.88 -16.23
CA PHE A 150 13.00 11.70 -15.28
C PHE A 150 11.61 11.81 -15.95
N SER A 151 11.46 12.73 -16.92
CA SER A 151 10.21 12.91 -17.67
C SER A 151 9.77 11.68 -18.44
N ASP A 152 10.73 10.86 -18.89
CA ASP A 152 10.50 9.73 -19.78
C ASP A 152 10.33 8.43 -18.99
N MET A 153 10.54 8.48 -17.67
CA MET A 153 10.46 7.33 -16.77
C MET A 153 9.03 6.79 -16.66
N LEU A 154 8.92 5.46 -16.65
CA LEU A 154 7.68 4.75 -16.39
C LEU A 154 7.37 4.73 -14.90
N ILE A 155 6.10 4.97 -14.55
CA ILE A 155 5.61 4.89 -13.18
C ILE A 155 5.43 3.42 -12.82
N VAL A 156 6.09 2.96 -11.76
CA VAL A 156 6.05 1.56 -11.29
C VAL A 156 5.35 1.39 -9.95
N GLN A 157 5.12 2.47 -9.21
CA GLN A 157 4.34 2.45 -7.98
C GLN A 157 3.38 3.62 -7.96
N PHE A 158 2.20 3.36 -7.42
CA PHE A 158 1.23 4.36 -7.03
C PHE A 158 0.88 4.15 -5.56
N ASN A 159 1.00 5.19 -4.75
CA ASN A 159 0.56 5.20 -3.36
C ASN A 159 -0.35 6.42 -3.14
N GLY A 160 -1.65 6.15 -3.01
CA GLY A 160 -2.59 7.16 -2.56
C GLY A 160 -2.74 7.05 -1.06
N THR A 161 -2.04 7.92 -0.35
CA THR A 161 -2.19 8.16 1.08
C THR A 161 -2.60 9.62 1.25
N SER A 162 -3.69 9.89 1.96
CA SER A 162 -4.08 11.26 2.28
C SER A 162 -3.54 11.60 3.67
N PRO A 163 -2.57 12.54 3.80
CA PRO A 163 -1.98 12.83 5.09
C PRO A 163 -2.92 13.57 6.06
N GLU A 164 -3.99 14.22 5.57
CA GLU A 164 -4.80 15.10 6.45
C GLU A 164 -6.32 15.01 6.29
N ASN A 165 -6.88 14.44 5.22
CA ASN A 165 -8.34 14.48 4.98
C ASN A 165 -8.96 13.17 4.48
N GLY A 166 -8.23 12.06 4.52
CA GLY A 166 -8.80 10.73 4.28
C GLY A 166 -9.57 10.61 2.97
N CYS A 167 -9.03 11.16 1.87
CA CYS A 167 -9.53 10.88 0.53
C CYS A 167 -8.41 10.57 -0.45
N LEU A 168 -8.46 9.36 -1.01
CA LEU A 168 -7.66 8.95 -2.17
C LEU A 168 -7.90 9.93 -3.33
N PRO A 169 -6.85 10.47 -3.97
CA PRO A 169 -6.97 11.34 -5.14
C PRO A 169 -7.46 10.60 -6.40
N PHE A 170 -7.76 9.31 -6.29
CA PHE A 170 -7.92 8.38 -7.39
C PHE A 170 -8.96 7.31 -7.08
N THR A 171 -9.30 6.54 -8.11
CA THR A 171 -10.18 5.37 -8.03
C THR A 171 -9.48 4.17 -8.64
N TYR A 172 -9.60 3.01 -8.02
CA TYR A 172 -9.10 1.74 -8.55
C TYR A 172 -10.24 0.73 -8.65
N SER A 173 -10.57 0.23 -9.85
CA SER A 173 -11.70 -0.70 -10.05
C SER A 173 -13.02 -0.24 -9.41
N GLY A 174 -13.28 1.08 -9.40
CA GLY A 174 -14.45 1.68 -8.74
C GLY A 174 -14.32 1.92 -7.23
N ILE A 175 -13.24 1.42 -6.61
CA ILE A 175 -12.93 1.61 -5.18
C ILE A 175 -12.37 3.01 -4.98
N THR A 176 -12.98 3.74 -4.06
CA THR A 176 -12.59 5.09 -3.65
C THR A 176 -12.28 5.12 -2.16
N CYS A 177 -11.87 6.29 -1.67
CA CYS A 177 -11.93 6.53 -0.24
C CYS A 177 -13.37 6.42 0.25
N GLY A 178 -13.58 5.81 1.42
CA GLY A 178 -14.92 5.56 1.94
C GLY A 178 -15.61 4.32 1.38
N SER A 179 -15.02 3.60 0.41
CA SER A 179 -15.50 2.26 0.07
C SER A 179 -15.37 1.35 1.30
N THR A 180 -16.37 0.50 1.50
CA THR A 180 -16.41 -0.48 2.58
C THR A 180 -15.59 -1.72 2.26
N LEU A 181 -15.23 -2.51 3.27
CA LEU A 181 -14.61 -3.82 3.08
C LEU A 181 -15.42 -4.69 2.09
N LYS A 182 -16.75 -4.69 2.22
CA LYS A 182 -17.60 -5.48 1.33
C LYS A 182 -17.50 -5.01 -0.12
N GLU A 183 -17.53 -3.71 -0.38
CA GLU A 183 -17.41 -3.17 -1.75
C GLU A 183 -16.05 -3.50 -2.38
N VAL A 184 -14.97 -3.50 -1.58
CA VAL A 184 -13.65 -3.93 -2.04
C VAL A 184 -13.66 -5.42 -2.41
N LEU A 185 -14.19 -6.28 -1.54
CA LEU A 185 -14.26 -7.73 -1.76
C LEU A 185 -15.22 -8.09 -2.91
N ASP A 186 -16.30 -7.34 -3.12
CA ASP A 186 -17.20 -7.53 -4.27
C ASP A 186 -16.50 -7.18 -5.59
N ALA A 187 -15.61 -6.18 -5.59
CA ALA A 187 -14.88 -5.73 -6.77
C ALA A 187 -13.68 -6.61 -7.11
N LEU A 188 -12.94 -7.09 -6.11
CA LEU A 188 -11.64 -7.77 -6.28
C LEU A 188 -11.63 -9.22 -5.81
N GLY A 189 -12.66 -9.66 -5.10
CA GLY A 189 -12.65 -10.94 -4.38
C GLY A 189 -11.85 -10.90 -3.08
N THR A 190 -11.87 -12.02 -2.36
CA THR A 190 -11.01 -12.24 -1.19
C THR A 190 -9.56 -12.44 -1.65
N PRO A 191 -8.60 -11.67 -1.10
CA PRO A 191 -7.20 -11.79 -1.50
C PRO A 191 -6.64 -13.18 -1.23
N LYS A 192 -5.88 -13.72 -2.18
CA LYS A 192 -5.23 -15.03 -2.03
C LYS A 192 -3.92 -14.98 -1.25
N LEU A 193 -3.27 -13.82 -1.13
CA LEU A 193 -2.02 -13.67 -0.38
C LEU A 193 -2.28 -13.54 1.12
N ASN A 194 -2.84 -12.41 1.59
CA ASN A 194 -3.21 -12.29 3.01
C ASN A 194 -4.27 -11.22 3.28
N ILE A 195 -4.94 -11.39 4.43
CA ILE A 195 -5.67 -10.33 5.13
C ILE A 195 -5.01 -10.12 6.49
N THR A 196 -4.88 -8.89 6.94
CA THR A 196 -4.32 -8.55 8.25
C THR A 196 -5.25 -7.63 9.02
N VAL A 197 -5.40 -7.86 10.32
CA VAL A 197 -5.94 -6.89 11.29
C VAL A 197 -4.81 -6.48 12.21
N LEU A 198 -4.60 -5.18 12.35
CA LEU A 198 -3.70 -4.56 13.32
C LEU A 198 -4.53 -3.64 14.22
N THR A 199 -4.44 -3.82 15.53
CA THR A 199 -4.94 -2.86 16.51
C THR A 199 -3.79 -2.39 17.40
N ASP A 200 -3.54 -1.09 17.40
CA ASP A 200 -2.52 -0.42 18.22
C ASP A 200 -3.09 0.85 18.90
N THR A 201 -2.23 1.75 19.36
CA THR A 201 -2.64 3.03 19.97
C THR A 201 -3.13 4.06 18.95
N ALA A 202 -2.84 3.89 17.66
CA ALA A 202 -3.34 4.71 16.57
C ALA A 202 -4.71 4.23 16.03
N GLY A 203 -5.13 3.02 16.41
CA GLY A 203 -6.47 2.48 16.16
C GLY A 203 -6.42 1.10 15.50
N THR A 204 -7.51 0.72 14.82
CA THR A 204 -7.58 -0.55 14.10
C THR A 204 -7.57 -0.37 12.59
N GLU A 205 -6.67 -1.08 11.93
CA GLU A 205 -6.54 -1.15 10.48
C GLU A 205 -6.74 -2.58 9.97
N ILE A 206 -7.39 -2.69 8.82
CA ILE A 206 -7.54 -3.93 8.06
C ILE A 206 -6.75 -3.78 6.76
N GLY A 207 -5.77 -4.63 6.54
CA GLY A 207 -4.99 -4.70 5.31
C GLY A 207 -5.43 -5.87 4.44
N LEU A 208 -5.66 -5.61 3.16
CA LEU A 208 -5.91 -6.62 2.12
C LEU A 208 -4.73 -6.59 1.15
N ASN A 209 -4.03 -7.71 1.01
CA ASN A 209 -2.86 -7.81 0.16
C ASN A 209 -3.15 -8.80 -0.96
N TYR A 210 -3.14 -8.30 -2.20
CA TYR A 210 -3.31 -9.07 -3.42
C TYR A 210 -1.97 -9.21 -4.13
N LEU A 211 -1.76 -10.37 -4.76
CA LEU A 211 -0.53 -10.66 -5.50
C LEU A 211 -0.87 -11.23 -6.87
N ASN A 212 -0.42 -10.54 -7.92
CA ASN A 212 -0.41 -11.05 -9.28
C ASN A 212 1.03 -11.32 -9.72
N ALA A 213 1.34 -12.58 -10.04
CA ALA A 213 2.56 -12.88 -10.76
C ALA A 213 2.21 -13.03 -12.24
N THR A 214 2.55 -12.00 -13.02
CA THR A 214 2.36 -12.02 -14.47
C THR A 214 3.45 -12.83 -15.16
N THR A 215 4.66 -12.85 -14.57
CA THR A 215 5.77 -13.74 -14.97
C THR A 215 6.51 -14.25 -13.72
N LYS A 216 7.56 -15.06 -13.91
CA LYS A 216 8.40 -15.55 -12.80
C LYS A 216 9.18 -14.40 -12.11
N ASP A 217 9.42 -13.32 -12.86
CA ASP A 217 10.32 -12.25 -12.46
C ASP A 217 9.56 -10.93 -12.21
N ASP A 218 8.34 -10.78 -12.75
CA ASP A 218 7.46 -9.64 -12.48
C ASP A 218 6.40 -9.99 -11.43
N LEU A 219 6.37 -9.20 -10.36
CA LEU A 219 5.38 -9.31 -9.29
C LEU A 219 4.64 -8.00 -9.13
N ASP A 220 3.34 -8.04 -9.42
CA ASP A 220 2.44 -6.92 -9.18
C ASP A 220 1.75 -7.13 -7.83
N THR A 221 1.76 -6.11 -6.98
CA THR A 221 1.03 -6.14 -5.71
C THR A 221 0.01 -5.02 -5.64
N LEU A 222 -1.10 -5.32 -4.99
CA LEU A 222 -2.11 -4.34 -4.62
C LEU A 222 -2.37 -4.48 -3.13
N GLU A 223 -2.23 -3.39 -2.41
CA GLU A 223 -2.49 -3.30 -0.98
C GLU A 223 -3.62 -2.30 -0.77
N ILE A 224 -4.65 -2.72 -0.04
CA ILE A 224 -5.77 -1.86 0.33
C ILE A 224 -5.87 -1.85 1.86
N TYR A 225 -5.82 -0.65 2.43
CA TYR A 225 -5.93 -0.45 3.86
C TYR A 225 -7.26 0.22 4.17
N LEU A 226 -7.93 -0.29 5.20
CA LEU A 226 -9.20 0.21 5.70
C LEU A 226 -9.06 0.51 7.19
N ARG A 227 -9.59 1.66 7.63
CA ARG A 227 -9.71 1.96 9.07
C ARG A 227 -11.05 1.45 9.58
N TYR A 228 -10.99 0.62 10.62
CA TYR A 228 -12.16 0.06 11.28
C TYR A 228 -12.68 1.00 12.38
N ASP A 229 -13.99 1.20 12.41
CA ASP A 229 -14.72 1.97 13.41
C ASP A 229 -15.66 1.02 14.15
N LYS A 230 -15.27 0.67 15.38
CA LYS A 230 -16.01 -0.27 16.24
C LYS A 230 -17.41 0.22 16.58
N ASP A 231 -17.61 1.51 16.77
CA ASP A 231 -18.90 2.07 17.17
C ASP A 231 -19.93 1.98 16.03
N LYS A 232 -19.43 1.99 14.79
CA LYS A 232 -20.23 1.84 13.57
C LYS A 232 -20.24 0.43 12.98
N ASP A 233 -19.39 -0.47 13.49
CA ASP A 233 -19.17 -1.81 12.96
C ASP A 233 -18.91 -1.80 11.43
N THR A 234 -17.99 -0.92 11.01
CA THR A 234 -17.67 -0.71 9.59
C THR A 234 -16.18 -0.41 9.41
N ALA A 235 -15.64 -0.77 8.26
CA ALA A 235 -14.30 -0.37 7.85
C ALA A 235 -14.34 0.36 6.51
N LEU A 236 -13.64 1.48 6.42
CA LEU A 236 -13.60 2.34 5.23
C LEU A 236 -12.18 2.42 4.68
N VAL A 237 -12.03 2.29 3.36
CA VAL A 237 -10.75 2.44 2.66
C VAL A 237 -10.13 3.80 2.98
N THR A 238 -8.86 3.77 3.36
CA THR A 238 -8.01 4.94 3.66
C THR A 238 -6.82 5.05 2.73
N SER A 239 -6.29 3.91 2.27
CA SER A 239 -5.10 3.85 1.40
C SER A 239 -5.26 2.75 0.36
N ILE A 240 -4.76 3.02 -0.84
CA ILE A 240 -4.55 2.01 -1.88
C ILE A 240 -3.14 2.19 -2.43
N ILE A 241 -2.40 1.09 -2.48
CA ILE A 241 -1.03 1.03 -3.00
C ILE A 241 -1.00 0.01 -4.11
N LEU A 242 -0.56 0.43 -5.29
CA LEU A 242 -0.26 -0.45 -6.41
C LEU A 242 1.23 -0.44 -6.66
N ASN A 243 1.82 -1.63 -6.78
CA ASN A 243 3.22 -1.80 -7.08
C ASN A 243 3.37 -2.73 -8.27
N ARG A 244 4.30 -2.37 -9.15
CA ARG A 244 4.86 -3.25 -10.16
C ARG A 244 6.33 -3.46 -9.82
N VAL A 245 6.68 -4.66 -9.41
CA VAL A 245 8.08 -5.08 -9.30
C VAL A 245 8.49 -5.58 -10.68
N VAL A 246 9.34 -4.81 -11.35
CA VAL A 246 9.94 -5.24 -12.60
C VAL A 246 11.13 -6.12 -12.26
N GLY A 247 11.11 -7.38 -12.68
CA GLY A 247 12.23 -8.28 -12.51
C GLY A 247 13.44 -7.74 -13.28
N GLY A 248 14.48 -7.31 -12.55
CA GLY A 248 15.72 -6.85 -13.17
C GLY A 248 16.33 -7.92 -14.09
N VAL A 249 16.74 -7.49 -15.28
CA VAL A 249 17.43 -8.31 -16.30
C VAL A 249 18.86 -8.64 -15.85
#